data_AF-A0A2V8F6N3-F1
#
_entry.id   AF-A0A2V8F6N3-F1
#
_cell.length_a   1.000
_cell.length_b   1.000
_cell.length_c   1.000
_cell.angle_alpha   90.00
_cell.angle_beta   90.00
_cell.angle_gamma   90.00
#
_symmetry.space_group_name_H-M   'P 1'
#
loop_
_entity.id
_entity.type
_entity.pdbx_description
1 polymer ?
#
loop_
_entity_poly.entity_id
_entity_poly.type
_entity_poly.pdbx_seq_one_letter_code
_entity_poly.pdbx_strand_id
1 'polypeptide(L)' 'FHSEELHVVERYTPQGSDVLLYEATIEDKKVFTRPWKISMPLYRRLEKNARLMDFRCVEFVEELLYGAYRKKPLSQ' A
#
# COMPACT_ATOMS: atom_id res chain seq x y z
N PHE A 1 7.98 2.20 -8.76
CA PHE A 1 9.45 2.11 -8.78
C PHE A 1 10.00 3.20 -7.85
N HIS A 2 11.01 2.90 -7.05
CA HIS A 2 11.79 3.86 -6.26
C HIS A 2 13.28 3.56 -6.48
N SER A 3 14.16 4.54 -6.30
CA SER A 3 15.62 4.34 -6.39
C SER A 3 16.21 3.96 -5.03
N GLU A 4 17.52 3.71 -5.02
CA GLU A 4 18.34 3.52 -3.81
C GLU A 4 18.59 4.82 -3.03
N GLU A 5 18.33 5.99 -3.63
CA GLU A 5 18.45 7.29 -2.99
C GLU A 5 17.18 7.71 -2.22
N LEU A 6 16.19 6.83 -2.15
CA LEU A 6 14.94 7.08 -1.45
C LEU A 6 15.19 7.43 0.03
N HIS A 7 14.81 8.64 0.41
CA HIS A 7 14.75 9.07 1.79
C HIS A 7 13.29 9.40 2.17
N VAL A 8 12.83 8.82 3.27
CA VAL A 8 11.47 9.03 3.78
C VAL A 8 11.54 9.53 5.21
N VAL A 9 10.89 10.66 5.48
CA VAL A 9 10.72 11.19 6.83
C VAL A 9 9.25 11.10 7.21
N GLU A 10 8.96 10.29 8.22
CA GLU A 10 7.61 10.07 8.73
C GLU A 10 7.36 10.84 10.02
N ARG A 11 6.15 11.35 10.18
CA ARG A 11 5.68 12.01 11.39
C ARG A 11 4.35 11.42 11.81
N TYR A 12 4.32 10.90 13.04
CA TYR A 12 3.14 10.33 13.66
C TYR A 12 2.66 11.29 14.76
N THR A 13 1.47 11.85 14.58
CA THR A 13 0.86 12.76 15.55
C THR A 13 -0.41 12.15 16.12
N PRO A 14 -0.47 11.82 17.42
CA PRO A 14 -1.72 11.39 18.05
C PRO A 14 -2.80 12.47 17.92
N GLN A 15 -3.97 12.09 17.40
CA GLN A 15 -5.17 12.95 17.29
C GLN A 15 -6.28 12.50 18.24
N GLY A 16 -5.96 11.62 19.19
CA GLY A 16 -6.90 11.03 20.14
C GLY A 16 -6.41 9.64 20.57
N SER A 17 -7.29 8.89 21.24
CA SER A 17 -6.98 7.51 21.68
C SER A 17 -6.76 6.55 20.51
N ASP A 18 -7.47 6.76 19.38
CA ASP A 18 -7.64 5.77 18.33
C ASP A 18 -7.29 6.27 16.92
N VAL A 19 -6.76 7.49 16.81
CA VAL A 19 -6.38 8.11 15.53
C VAL A 19 -4.97 8.66 15.60
N LEU A 20 -4.16 8.33 14.60
CA LEU A 20 -2.87 8.98 14.34
C LEU A 20 -2.97 9.76 13.04
N LEU A 21 -2.59 11.04 13.05
CA LEU A 21 -2.29 11.75 11.81
C LEU A 21 -0.90 11.33 11.36
N TYR A 22 -0.83 10.64 10.23
CA TYR A 22 0.40 10.26 9.58
C TYR A 22 0.73 11.23 8.47
N GLU A 23 1.96 11.73 8.48
CA GLU A 23 2.52 12.51 7.39
C GLU A 23 3.85 11.89 6.98
N ALA A 24 4.09 11.80 5.67
CA ALA A 24 5.37 11.37 5.13
C ALA A 24 5.85 12.34 4.06
N THR A 25 7.10 12.77 4.18
CA THR A 25 7.84 13.46 3.13
C THR A 25 8.77 12.47 2.46
N ILE A 26 8.63 12.35 1.13
CA ILE A 26 9.37 11.40 0.29
C ILE A 26 10.30 12.20 -0.61
N GLU A 27 11.59 11.89 -0.55
CA GLU A 27 12.65 12.50 -1.33
C GLU A 27 13.40 11.43 -2.13
N ASP A 28 13.31 11.51 -3.46
CA ASP A 28 14.06 10.66 -4.38
C ASP A 28 14.25 11.45 -5.69
N LYS A 29 15.45 11.99 -5.92
CA LYS A 29 15.75 12.87 -7.07
C LYS A 29 15.81 12.11 -8.40
N LYS A 30 15.99 10.79 -8.37
CA LYS A 30 16.04 9.94 -9.57
C LYS A 30 14.65 9.60 -10.07
N VAL A 31 13.64 9.67 -9.20
CA VAL A 31 12.26 9.27 -9.51
C VAL A 31 11.30 10.45 -9.52
N PHE A 32 11.40 11.38 -8.56
CA PHE A 32 10.51 12.52 -8.43
C PHE A 32 11.20 13.83 -8.82
N THR A 33 10.48 14.69 -9.53
CA THR A 33 10.97 16.03 -9.90
C THR A 33 11.06 17.00 -8.72
N ARG A 34 10.38 16.68 -7.61
CA ARG A 34 10.39 17.45 -6.35
C ARG A 34 10.00 16.54 -5.18
N PRO A 35 10.36 16.89 -3.93
CA PRO A 35 9.83 16.21 -2.76
C PRO A 35 8.30 16.16 -2.78
N TRP A 36 7.75 15.00 -2.43
CA TRP A 36 6.33 14.78 -2.34
C TRP A 36 5.95 14.52 -0.89
N LYS A 37 4.86 15.16 -0.43
CA LYS A 37 4.33 15.00 0.92
C LYS A 37 2.92 14.42 0.84
N ILE A 38 2.67 13.39 1.63
CA ILE A 38 1.34 12.79 1.82
C ILE A 38 0.90 12.98 3.28
N SER A 39 -0.40 13.14 3.48
CA SER A 39 -1.02 13.19 4.81
C SER A 39 -2.30 12.38 4.80
N MET A 40 -2.45 11.49 5.78
CA MET A 40 -3.68 10.73 5.97
C MET A 40 -3.87 10.33 7.45
N PRO A 41 -5.12 10.21 7.91
CA PRO A 41 -5.41 9.63 9.22
C PRO A 41 -5.27 8.11 9.20
N LEU A 42 -4.63 7.55 10.22
CA LEU A 42 -4.58 6.12 10.52
C LEU A 42 -5.54 5.83 11.68
N TYR A 43 -6.50 4.94 11.44
CA TYR A 43 -7.52 4.56 12.42
C TYR A 43 -7.16 3.22 13.06
N ARG A 44 -7.27 3.14 14.38
CA ARG A 44 -7.26 1.85 15.08
C ARG A 44 -8.53 1.08 14.72
N ARG A 45 -8.40 -0.21 14.41
CA ARG A 45 -9.54 -1.14 14.33
C ARG A 45 -10.03 -1.42 15.76
N LEU A 46 -11.27 -1.05 16.06
CA LEU A 46 -11.87 -1.13 17.41
C LEU A 46 -12.90 -2.25 17.56
N GLU A 47 -13.20 -2.96 16.47
CA GLU A 47 -14.18 -4.03 16.46
C GLU A 47 -13.71 -5.18 17.37
N LYS A 48 -14.60 -5.68 18.25
CA LYS A 48 -14.26 -6.67 19.30
C LYS A 48 -13.55 -7.93 18.79
N ASN A 49 -13.77 -8.30 17.52
CA ASN A 49 -13.18 -9.47 16.88
C ASN A 49 -12.40 -9.09 15.60
N ALA A 50 -11.82 -7.89 15.55
CA ALA A 50 -10.95 -7.50 14.45
C ALA A 50 -9.78 -8.50 14.36
N ARG A 51 -9.69 -9.23 13.24
CA ARG A 51 -8.60 -10.15 12.94
C ARG A 51 -8.03 -9.81 11.58
N LEU A 52 -6.71 -9.99 11.42
CA LEU A 52 -6.12 -10.05 10.10
C LEU A 52 -6.69 -11.31 9.44
N MET A 53 -7.47 -11.13 8.39
CA MET A 53 -8.06 -12.25 7.66
C MET A 53 -7.03 -12.86 6.72
N ASP A 54 -7.07 -14.17 6.55
CA ASP A 54 -6.25 -14.82 5.54
C ASP A 54 -6.64 -14.29 4.15
N PHE A 55 -5.62 -13.91 3.38
CA PHE A 55 -5.80 -13.61 1.98
C PHE A 55 -6.08 -14.92 1.25
N ARG A 56 -7.36 -15.14 0.88
CA ARG A 56 -7.71 -16.29 0.04
C ARG A 56 -7.23 -16.02 -1.38
N CYS A 57 -6.13 -16.66 -1.77
CA CYS A 57 -5.76 -16.79 -3.17
C CYS A 57 -6.81 -17.68 -3.83
N VAL A 58 -7.75 -17.08 -4.55
CA VAL A 58 -8.74 -17.84 -5.30
C VAL A 58 -8.02 -18.45 -6.50
N GLU A 59 -8.03 -19.77 -6.58
CA GLU A 59 -7.37 -20.50 -7.67
C GLU A 59 -7.86 -19.99 -9.03
N PHE A 60 -6.93 -19.86 -9.98
CA PHE A 60 -7.20 -19.41 -11.34
C PHE A 60 -7.68 -17.96 -11.52
N VAL A 61 -7.69 -17.11 -10.47
CA VAL A 61 -8.06 -15.68 -10.63
C VAL A 61 -7.17 -14.96 -11.62
N GLU A 62 -5.87 -15.26 -11.63
CA GLU A 62 -4.96 -14.67 -12.61
C GLU A 62 -5.33 -15.08 -14.05
N GLU A 63 -5.73 -16.33 -14.27
CA GLU A 63 -6.18 -16.80 -15.60
C GLU A 63 -7.51 -16.14 -15.99
N LEU A 64 -8.47 -16.06 -15.07
CA LEU A 64 -9.78 -15.45 -15.32
C LEU A 64 -9.67 -13.96 -15.65
N LEU A 65 -8.84 -13.22 -14.91
CA LEU A 65 -8.72 -11.77 -15.08
C LEU A 65 -7.72 -11.38 -16.17
N TYR A 66 -6.64 -12.15 -16.32
CA TYR A 66 -5.48 -11.76 -17.14
C TYR A 66 -5.02 -12.82 -18.13
N GLY A 67 -5.74 -13.94 -18.29
CA GLY A 67 -5.39 -15.04 -19.19
C GLY A 67 -5.09 -14.58 -20.62
N ALA A 68 -5.89 -13.64 -21.14
CA ALA A 68 -5.71 -13.04 -22.46
C ALA A 68 -4.35 -12.33 -22.66
N TYR A 69 -3.70 -11.92 -21.58
CA TYR A 69 -2.40 -11.26 -21.58
C TYR A 69 -1.25 -12.19 -21.21
N ARG A 70 -1.52 -13.47 -20.89
CA ARG A 70 -0.46 -14.45 -20.59
C ARG A 70 0.27 -14.82 -21.86
N LYS A 71 1.60 -14.97 -21.74
CA LYS A 71 2.46 -15.49 -22.82
C LYS A 71 2.06 -16.90 -23.28
N LYS A 72 1.48 -17.69 -22.37
CA LYS A 72 0.94 -19.04 -22.62
C LYS A 72 -0.38 -19.19 -21.84
N PRO A 73 -1.54 -18.85 -22.44
CA PRO A 73 -2.84 -19.04 -21.80
C PRO A 73 -3.15 -20.53 -21.60
N LEU A 74 -3.95 -20.84 -20.59
CA LEU A 74 -4.48 -22.21 -20.43
C LEU A 74 -5.49 -22.47 -21.55
N SER A 75 -5.41 -23.63 -22.21
CA SER A 75 -6.45 -24.02 -23.17
C SER A 75 -7.75 -24.24 -22.41
N GLN A 76 -8.84 -23.65 -22.92
CA GLN A 76 -10.19 -23.92 -22.43
C GLN A 76 -10.56 -25.40 -22.55
#